data_AF-A0A7S3MHH8-F1
#
_entry.id   AF-A0A7S3MHH8-F1
#
_cell.length_a   1.000
_cell.length_b   1.000
_cell.length_c   1.000
_cell.angle_alpha   90.00
_cell.angle_beta   90.00
_cell.angle_gamma   90.00
#
_symmetry.space_group_name_H-M   'P 1'
#
loop_
_entity.id
_entity.type
_entity.pdbx_description
1 polymer ?
#
loop_
_entity_poly.entity_id
_entity_poly.type
_entity_poly.pdbx_seq_one_letter_code
_entity_poly.pdbx_strand_id
1 'polypeptide(L)'
;GSERGSISVPLHRYRRKPPKVEKEVHPPGSFEALAATYSYYARSQNLYVSEYYGYISIGTPEQVLRVVLDTGSGNIIVPSVNCAAAACTSHRRFDANASSTSL
;
A
#
# COMPACT_ATOMS: atom_id res chain seq x y z
N GLY A 1 13.43 24.64 31.26
CA GLY A 1 13.91 23.74 30.19
C GLY A 1 12.72 22.98 29.66
N SER A 2 12.43 23.11 28.37
CA SER A 2 11.34 22.38 27.70
C SER A 2 11.95 21.77 26.43
N GLU A 3 12.44 20.53 26.56
CA GLU A 3 12.76 19.71 25.40
C GLU A 3 11.44 19.18 24.85
N ARG A 4 10.97 19.79 23.76
CA ARG A 4 9.87 19.25 22.97
C ARG A 4 10.36 17.95 22.34
N GLY A 5 10.04 16.82 22.95
CA GLY A 5 10.37 15.49 22.43
C GLY A 5 9.81 15.34 21.02
N SER A 6 10.68 15.08 20.04
CA SER A 6 10.27 14.79 18.67
C SER A 6 9.90 13.30 18.56
N ILE A 7 8.75 13.01 17.93
CA ILE A 7 8.39 11.66 17.55
C ILE A 7 8.88 11.45 16.11
N SER A 8 9.75 10.46 15.91
CA SER A 8 10.26 10.08 14.60
C SER A 8 9.74 8.71 14.20
N VAL A 9 9.13 8.61 13.02
CA VAL A 9 8.65 7.35 12.44
C VAL A 9 9.54 7.00 11.25
N PRO A 10 10.30 5.88 11.29
CA PRO A 10 11.11 5.48 10.15
C PRO A 10 10.22 5.03 8.99
N LEU A 11 10.50 5.57 7.80
CA LEU A 11 9.80 5.21 6.57
C LEU A 11 10.65 4.31 5.70
N HIS A 12 10.00 3.32 5.10
CA HIS A 12 10.60 2.37 4.18
C HIS A 12 10.11 2.64 2.76
N ARG A 13 11.04 2.68 1.81
CA ARG A 13 10.72 2.88 0.39
C ARG A 13 10.32 1.56 -0.26
N TYR A 14 9.12 1.50 -0.82
CA TYR A 14 8.64 0.40 -1.64
C TYR A 14 9.40 0.38 -2.97
N ARG A 15 10.31 -0.59 -3.12
CA ARG A 15 11.02 -0.82 -4.39
C ARG A 15 10.08 -1.54 -5.35
N ARG A 16 9.45 -0.80 -6.25
CA ARG A 16 8.77 -1.40 -7.41
C ARG A 16 9.82 -2.16 -8.20
N LYS A 17 9.65 -3.48 -8.37
CA LYS A 17 10.32 -4.18 -9.45
C LYS A 17 9.79 -3.54 -10.75
N PRO A 18 10.66 -3.12 -11.68
CA PRO A 18 10.17 -2.67 -12.97
C PRO A 18 9.27 -3.78 -13.52
N PRO A 19 8.12 -3.44 -14.12
CA PRO A 19 7.32 -4.45 -14.78
C PRO A 19 8.27 -5.23 -15.71
N LYS A 20 8.23 -6.57 -15.63
CA LYS A 20 8.88 -7.38 -16.64
C LYS A 20 8.19 -7.01 -17.94
N VAL A 21 8.81 -6.13 -18.72
CA VAL A 21 8.44 -5.94 -20.11
C VAL A 21 8.89 -7.23 -20.77
N GLU A 22 7.99 -8.21 -20.79
CA GLU A 22 8.07 -9.26 -21.78
C GLU A 22 8.02 -8.51 -23.11
N LYS A 23 9.13 -8.54 -23.84
CA LYS A 23 9.28 -7.81 -25.09
C LYS A 23 8.37 -8.47 -26.13
N GLU A 24 7.08 -8.24 -26.05
CA GLU A 24 6.20 -8.55 -27.17
C GLU A 24 6.32 -7.39 -28.15
N VAL A 25 7.25 -7.55 -29.10
CA VAL A 25 7.53 -6.57 -30.15
C VAL A 25 6.31 -6.52 -31.07
N HIS A 26 5.36 -5.63 -30.78
CA HIS A 26 4.28 -5.34 -31.71
C HIS A 26 4.83 -4.49 -32.87
N PRO A 27 4.45 -4.77 -34.13
CA PRO A 27 4.88 -3.97 -35.27
C PRO A 27 4.39 -2.51 -35.12
N PRO A 28 5.23 -1.51 -35.45
CA PRO A 28 4.87 -0.11 -35.27
C PRO A 28 3.68 0.27 -36.17
N GLY A 29 2.61 0.80 -35.56
CA GLY A 29 1.43 1.34 -36.26
C GLY A 29 0.13 0.56 -36.13
N SER A 30 0.07 -0.55 -35.38
CA SER A 30 -1.18 -1.26 -35.12
C SER A 30 -2.01 -0.60 -34.01
N PHE A 31 -3.34 -0.71 -34.10
CA PHE A 31 -4.28 -0.29 -33.06
C PHE A 31 -3.96 -0.93 -31.69
N GLU A 32 -3.39 -2.13 -31.69
CA GLU A 32 -2.93 -2.85 -30.49
C GLU A 32 -1.78 -2.13 -29.77
N ALA A 33 -0.83 -1.52 -30.50
CA ALA A 33 0.26 -0.76 -29.89
C ALA A 33 -0.25 0.50 -29.17
N LEU A 34 -1.27 1.16 -29.74
CA LEU A 34 -1.94 2.30 -29.09
C LEU A 34 -2.74 1.84 -27.86
N ALA A 35 -3.47 0.73 -27.96
CA ALA A 35 -4.23 0.15 -26.85
C ALA A 35 -3.31 -0.30 -25.70
N ALA A 36 -2.15 -0.88 -26.01
CA ALA A 36 -1.13 -1.24 -25.02
C ALA A 36 -0.54 0.01 -24.34
N THR A 37 -0.27 1.07 -25.11
CA THR A 37 0.21 2.36 -24.58
C THR A 37 -0.84 3.02 -23.68
N TYR A 38 -2.11 3.04 -24.10
CA TYR A 38 -3.22 3.54 -23.28
C TYR A 38 -3.44 2.70 -22.02
N SER A 39 -3.34 1.37 -22.10
CA SER A 39 -3.43 0.48 -20.94
C SER A 39 -2.27 0.68 -19.96
N TYR A 40 -1.08 0.99 -20.46
CA TYR A 40 0.09 1.35 -19.66
C TYR A 40 -0.12 2.70 -18.95
N TYR A 41 -0.58 3.73 -19.66
CA TYR A 41 -0.93 5.01 -19.05
C TYR A 41 -2.10 4.89 -18.06
N ALA A 42 -3.14 4.10 -18.37
CA ALA A 42 -4.24 3.82 -17.46
C ALA A 42 -3.77 3.11 -16.17
N ARG A 43 -2.80 2.18 -16.26
CA ARG A 43 -2.14 1.59 -15.07
C ARG A 43 -1.31 2.61 -14.30
N SER A 44 -0.71 3.60 -14.97
CA SER A 44 0.03 4.69 -14.34
C SER A 44 -0.87 5.75 -13.68
N GLN A 45 -2.15 5.83 -14.06
CA GLN A 45 -3.13 6.78 -13.53
C GLN A 45 -3.62 6.45 -12.12
N ASN A 46 -3.15 5.36 -11.50
CA ASN A 46 -3.13 5.26 -10.03
C ASN A 46 -2.03 6.18 -9.48
N LEU A 47 -2.29 7.48 -9.53
CA LEU A 47 -1.37 8.58 -9.18
C LEU A 47 -1.01 8.64 -7.69
N TYR A 48 -1.60 7.79 -6.84
CA TYR A 48 -1.23 7.63 -5.44
C TYR A 48 -0.27 6.46 -5.26
N VAL A 49 0.90 6.59 -5.88
CA VAL A 49 2.01 5.69 -5.58
C VAL A 49 2.62 6.15 -4.27
N SER A 50 2.10 5.69 -3.15
CA SER A 50 2.80 5.87 -1.88
C SER A 50 4.05 5.00 -1.89
N GLU A 51 5.14 5.63 -2.32
CA GLU A 51 6.45 5.00 -2.42
C GLU A 51 7.04 4.72 -1.03
N TYR A 52 6.46 5.28 0.03
CA TYR A 52 6.91 5.11 1.40
C TYR A 52 5.79 4.54 2.28
N TYR A 53 6.17 3.62 3.16
CA TYR A 53 5.30 3.05 4.18
C TYR A 53 6.02 3.00 5.54
N GLY A 54 5.25 3.07 6.61
CA GLY A 54 5.71 2.84 7.98
C GLY A 54 5.09 1.58 8.57
N TYR A 55 5.45 1.30 9.83
CA TYR A 55 4.84 0.25 10.63
C TYR A 55 4.12 0.87 11.83
N ILE A 56 2.96 0.30 12.17
CA ILE A 56 2.24 0.59 13.42
C ILE A 56 1.86 -0.73 14.10
N SER A 57 1.68 -0.69 15.42
CA SER A 57 1.16 -1.80 16.21
C SER A 57 -0.25 -1.45 16.70
N ILE A 58 -1.21 -2.37 16.56
CA ILE A 58 -2.58 -2.21 17.05
C ILE A 58 -2.95 -3.41 17.93
N GLY A 59 -3.67 -3.15 19.02
CA GLY A 59 -4.21 -4.18 19.92
C GLY A 59 -3.21 -4.69 20.96
N THR A 60 -3.70 -5.59 21.81
CA THR A 60 -2.91 -6.25 22.88
C THR A 60 -3.20 -7.75 22.87
N PRO A 61 -2.24 -8.65 22.61
CA PRO A 61 -0.87 -8.37 22.19
C PRO A 61 -0.82 -7.63 20.84
N GLU A 62 0.31 -6.99 20.57
CA GLU A 62 0.47 -6.13 19.40
C GLU A 62 0.36 -6.89 18.07
N GLN A 63 -0.39 -6.31 17.13
CA GLN A 63 -0.48 -6.75 15.75
C GLN A 63 0.16 -5.69 14.84
N VAL A 64 1.37 -5.97 14.35
CA VAL A 64 2.15 -5.05 13.52
C VAL A 64 1.60 -4.99 12.09
N LEU A 65 1.29 -3.81 11.59
CA LEU A 65 0.73 -3.57 10.26
C LEU A 65 1.62 -2.59 9.48
N ARG A 66 1.67 -2.76 8.15
CA ARG A 66 2.28 -1.77 7.24
C ARG A 66 1.23 -0.76 6.83
N VAL A 67 1.55 0.52 6.93
CA VAL A 67 0.64 1.61 6.59
C VAL A 67 1.32 2.65 5.72
N VAL A 68 0.52 3.26 4.85
CA VAL A 68 0.88 4.47 4.12
C VAL A 68 0.50 5.65 5.01
N LEU A 69 1.40 6.61 5.15
CA LEU A 69 1.09 7.88 5.80
C LEU A 69 0.53 8.83 4.74
N ASP A 70 -0.78 9.06 4.80
CA ASP A 70 -1.49 9.93 3.86
C ASP A 70 -1.88 11.25 4.56
N THR A 71 -1.23 12.35 4.18
CA THR A 71 -1.49 13.69 4.71
C THR A 71 -2.85 14.26 4.30
N GLY A 72 -3.51 13.64 3.32
CA GLY A 72 -4.83 14.06 2.84
C GLY A 72 -6.01 13.48 3.63
N SER A 73 -5.76 12.64 4.64
CA SER A 73 -6.82 11.95 5.40
C SER A 73 -6.62 12.05 6.91
N GLY A 74 -7.71 11.84 7.67
CA GLY A 74 -7.71 11.84 9.14
C GLY A 74 -8.04 10.47 9.77
N ASN A 75 -8.15 9.43 8.95
CA ASN A 75 -8.59 8.10 9.38
C ASN A 75 -7.45 7.10 9.33
N ILE A 76 -7.48 6.13 10.25
CA ILE A 76 -6.71 4.89 10.15
C ILE A 76 -7.66 3.82 9.63
N ILE A 77 -7.32 3.23 8.48
CA ILE A 77 -8.07 2.14 7.86
C ILE A 77 -7.12 0.96 7.73
N VAL A 78 -7.50 -0.18 8.30
CA VAL A 78 -6.70 -1.41 8.29
C VAL A 78 -7.52 -2.58 7.75
N PRO A 79 -6.93 -3.53 7.01
CA PRO A 79 -7.62 -4.73 6.56
C PRO A 79 -8.06 -5.60 7.75
N SER A 80 -9.34 -5.94 7.85
CA SER A 80 -9.85 -6.90 8.85
C SER A 80 -9.63 -8.34 8.39
N VAL A 81 -9.43 -9.28 9.32
CA VAL A 81 -9.44 -10.73 9.03
C VAL A 81 -10.74 -11.20 8.39
N ASN A 82 -11.84 -10.49 8.61
CA ASN A 82 -13.15 -10.80 8.01
C ASN A 82 -13.24 -10.38 6.52
N CYS A 83 -12.29 -9.58 6.02
CA CYS A 83 -12.23 -9.24 4.60
C CYS A 83 -11.62 -10.38 3.79
N ALA A 84 -12.41 -10.96 2.88
CA ALA A 84 -12.03 -12.09 2.02
C ALA A 84 -11.56 -11.67 0.60
N ALA A 85 -11.65 -10.39 0.25
CA ALA A 85 -11.20 -9.91 -1.05
C ALA A 85 -9.68 -10.12 -1.22
N ALA A 86 -9.24 -10.44 -2.45
CA ALA A 86 -7.82 -10.64 -2.77
C ALA A 86 -6.94 -9.44 -2.38
N ALA A 87 -7.50 -8.22 -2.45
CA ALA A 87 -6.85 -7.01 -1.98
C ALA A 87 -6.53 -7.06 -0.48
N CYS A 88 -7.40 -7.61 0.36
CA CYS A 88 -7.16 -7.73 1.80
C CYS A 88 -6.24 -8.92 2.13
N THR A 89 -6.45 -10.08 1.50
CA THR A 89 -5.72 -11.32 1.83
C THR A 89 -4.25 -11.28 1.41
N SER A 90 -3.89 -10.40 0.48
CA SER A 90 -2.48 -10.15 0.10
C SER A 90 -1.72 -9.28 1.12
N HIS A 91 -2.40 -8.77 2.15
CA HIS A 91 -1.81 -7.98 3.23
C HIS A 91 -1.99 -8.66 4.60
N ARG A 92 -1.18 -8.23 5.58
CA ARG A 92 -1.44 -8.58 6.98
C ARG A 92 -2.73 -7.88 7.41
N ARG A 93 -3.58 -8.62 8.11
CA ARG A 93 -4.92 -8.20 8.53
C ARG A 93 -4.96 -8.13 10.06
N PHE A 94 -5.76 -7.19 10.57
CA PHE A 94 -6.05 -7.02 11.98
C PHE A 94 -7.14 -8.00 12.40
N ASP A 95 -6.88 -8.76 13.46
CA ASP A 95 -7.81 -9.67 14.12
C ASP A 95 -8.26 -9.07 15.45
N ALA A 96 -9.48 -8.52 15.49
CA ALA A 96 -10.03 -8.00 16.73
C ALA A 96 -10.18 -9.10 17.79
N ASN A 97 -10.54 -10.33 17.41
CA ASN A 97 -10.76 -11.40 18.39
C ASN A 97 -9.46 -11.87 19.07
N ALA A 98 -8.30 -11.56 18.46
CA ALA A 98 -6.99 -11.85 19.01
C ALA A 98 -6.40 -10.69 19.85
N SER A 99 -7.19 -9.68 20.19
CA SER A 99 -6.77 -8.51 20.97
C SER A 99 -7.65 -8.31 22.21
N SER A 100 -7.04 -8.20 23.40
CA SER A 100 -7.75 -7.90 24.66
C SER A 100 -8.17 -6.44 24.79
N THR A 101 -7.62 -5.54 23.97
CA THR A 101 -7.96 -4.10 23.97
C THR A 101 -8.85 -3.70 22.79
N SER A 102 -9.39 -4.65 22.04
CA SER A 102 -10.48 -4.36 21.09
C SER A 102 -11.82 -4.45 21.81
N LEU A 103 -12.73 -3.55 21.46
CA LEU A 103 -14.11 -3.52 21.94
C LEU A 103 -14.99 -4.51 21.18
#